data_AF-D7BGJ4-F1
#
_entry.id   AF-D7BGJ4-F1
#
_cell.length_a   1.000
_cell.length_b   1.000
_cell.length_c   1.000
_cell.angle_alpha   90.00
_cell.angle_beta   90.00
_cell.angle_gamma   90.00
#
_symmetry.space_group_name_H-M   'P 1'
#
loop_
_entity.id
_entity.type
_entity.pdbx_description
1 polymer ?
#
loop_
_entity_poly.entity_id
_entity_poly.type
_entity_poly.pdbx_seq_one_letter_code
_entity_poly.pdbx_strand_id
1 'polypeptide(L)'
;MSPVFAVGFGLYLLNLGVGLAAQLRLARFGVWHHLLYFAVFASTAAALFFTRETGLILTVVCLSAFPRARPRTWIHPTLGVLGLVGYLLSLKP
;
A
#
# COMPACT_ATOMS: atom_id res chain seq x y z
N MET A 1 7.49 -11.19 -13.81
CA MET A 1 6.46 -10.36 -13.13
C MET A 1 5.67 -9.55 -14.13
N SER A 2 4.36 -9.42 -13.95
CA SER A 2 3.54 -8.52 -14.80
C SER A 2 3.94 -7.06 -14.60
N PRO A 3 4.01 -6.22 -15.65
CA PRO A 3 4.28 -4.79 -15.52
C PRO A 3 3.30 -4.08 -14.56
N VAL A 4 2.02 -4.48 -14.59
CA VAL A 4 0.98 -3.92 -13.71
C VAL A 4 1.27 -4.22 -12.24
N PHE A 5 1.76 -5.42 -11.95
CA PHE A 5 2.18 -5.81 -10.61
C PHE A 5 3.39 -5.00 -10.15
N ALA A 6 4.41 -4.88 -10.99
CA ALA A 6 5.64 -4.15 -10.66
C ALA A 6 5.36 -2.66 -10.36
N VAL A 7 4.51 -2.02 -11.17
CA VAL A 7 4.07 -0.63 -10.94
C VAL A 7 3.33 -0.51 -9.61
N GLY A 8 2.35 -1.37 -9.35
CA GLY A 8 1.60 -1.35 -8.09
C GLY A 8 2.50 -1.57 -6.87
N PHE A 9 3.42 -2.54 -6.95
CA PHE A 9 4.37 -2.83 -5.88
C PHE A 9 5.33 -1.66 -5.63
N GLY A 10 5.86 -1.04 -6.69
CA GLY A 10 6.73 0.13 -6.59
C GLY A 10 6.02 1.32 -5.94
N LEU A 11 4.79 1.62 -6.36
CA LEU A 11 3.96 2.65 -5.75
C LEU A 11 3.67 2.34 -4.28
N TYR A 12 3.40 1.08 -3.95
CA TYR A 12 3.18 0.64 -2.57
C TYR A 12 4.38 0.91 -1.67
N LEU A 13 5.59 0.55 -2.13
CA LEU A 13 6.85 0.82 -1.40
C LEU A 13 7.09 2.33 -1.22
N LEU A 14 6.84 3.13 -2.26
CA LEU A 14 6.94 4.59 -2.16
C LEU A 14 5.98 5.14 -1.10
N ASN A 15 4.73 4.67 -1.09
CA ASN A 15 3.73 5.11 -0.11
C ASN A 15 4.09 4.70 1.32
N LEU A 16 4.65 3.51 1.52
CA LEU A 16 5.21 3.10 2.80
C LEU A 16 6.32 4.05 3.27
N GLY A 17 7.25 4.42 2.37
CA GLY A 17 8.33 5.37 2.67
C GLY A 17 7.80 6.73 3.08
N VAL A 18 6.82 7.27 2.34
CA VAL A 18 6.15 8.54 2.67
C VAL A 18 5.43 8.46 4.02
N GLY A 19 4.70 7.36 4.28
CA GLY A 19 4.02 7.13 5.54
C GLY A 19 4.98 7.04 6.74
N LEU A 20 6.11 6.36 6.57
CA LEU A 20 7.15 6.26 7.59
C LEU A 20 7.81 7.61 7.87
N ALA A 21 8.16 8.37 6.82
CA ALA A 21 8.70 9.72 6.96
C ALA A 21 7.72 10.66 7.68
N ALA A 22 6.42 10.54 7.39
CA ALA A 22 5.37 11.30 8.08
C ALA A 22 5.27 10.89 9.57
N GLN A 23 5.35 9.60 9.87
CA GLN A 23 5.30 9.08 11.23
C GLN A 23 6.50 9.52 12.08
N LEU A 24 7.69 9.55 11.47
CA LEU A 24 8.92 10.06 12.08
C LEU A 24 9.01 11.60 12.12
N ARG A 25 7.96 12.30 11.68
CA ARG A 25 7.88 13.77 11.62
C ARG A 25 8.96 14.43 10.76
N LEU A 26 9.51 13.70 9.77
CA LEU A 26 10.54 14.21 8.86
C LEU A 26 9.95 15.16 7.80
N ALA A 27 8.67 15.02 7.45
CA ALA A 27 8.00 15.86 6.47
C ALA A 27 6.47 15.89 6.65
N ARG A 28 5.82 16.89 6.05
CA ARG A 28 4.34 17.01 5.97
C ARG A 28 3.92 16.95 4.50
N PHE A 29 3.26 15.87 4.11
CA PHE A 29 2.93 15.61 2.71
C PHE A 29 1.52 16.07 2.29
N GLY A 30 0.61 16.29 3.24
CA GLY A 30 -0.72 16.85 2.98
C GLY A 30 -1.50 16.08 1.91
N VAL A 31 -2.09 16.81 0.95
CA VAL A 31 -2.91 16.27 -0.15
C VAL A 31 -2.12 15.28 -1.03
N TRP A 32 -0.82 15.51 -1.24
CA TRP A 32 0.00 14.64 -2.09
C TRP A 32 0.09 13.21 -1.56
N HIS A 33 0.08 13.02 -0.24
CA HIS A 33 0.04 11.68 0.35
C HIS A 33 -1.28 10.97 0.09
N HIS A 34 -2.41 11.70 0.11
CA HIS A 34 -3.72 11.12 -0.22
C HIS A 34 -3.83 10.74 -1.69
N LEU A 35 -3.29 11.56 -2.60
CA LEU A 35 -3.23 11.24 -4.03
C LEU A 35 -2.36 10.00 -4.28
N LEU A 36 -1.19 9.92 -3.62
CA LEU A 36 -0.33 8.74 -3.69
C LEU A 36 -1.05 7.49 -3.17
N TYR A 37 -1.70 7.58 -2.00
CA TYR A 37 -2.49 6.48 -1.45
C TYR A 37 -3.59 6.02 -2.40
N PHE A 38 -4.31 6.95 -3.04
CA PHE A 38 -5.33 6.61 -4.05
C PHE A 38 -4.71 5.89 -5.25
N ALA A 39 -3.58 6.37 -5.77
CA ALA A 39 -2.86 5.73 -6.87
C ALA A 39 -2.41 4.30 -6.50
N VAL A 40 -1.94 4.10 -5.27
CA VAL A 40 -1.58 2.77 -4.73
C VAL A 40 -2.82 1.87 -4.66
N PHE A 41 -3.93 2.38 -4.12
CA PHE A 41 -5.17 1.61 -4.02
C PHE A 41 -5.64 1.16 -5.41
N ALA A 42 -5.75 2.09 -6.35
CA ALA A 42 -6.21 1.82 -7.70
C ALA A 42 -5.29 0.85 -8.44
N SER A 43 -3.96 1.04 -8.35
CA SER A 43 -2.98 0.15 -8.98
C SER A 43 -2.94 -1.24 -8.34
N THR A 44 -3.12 -1.37 -7.02
CA THR A 44 -3.24 -2.67 -6.32
C THR A 44 -4.49 -3.40 -6.78
N ALA A 45 -5.64 -2.70 -6.87
CA ALA A 45 -6.88 -3.27 -7.35
C ALA A 45 -6.78 -3.72 -8.83
N ALA A 46 -6.13 -2.92 -9.68
CA ALA A 46 -5.85 -3.29 -11.05
C ALA A 46 -4.93 -4.52 -11.12
N ALA A 47 -3.85 -4.55 -10.33
CA ALA A 47 -2.96 -5.71 -10.25
C ALA A 47 -3.74 -6.97 -9.84
N LEU A 48 -4.53 -6.92 -8.76
CA LEU A 48 -5.39 -8.03 -8.33
C LEU A 48 -6.34 -8.49 -9.45
N PHE A 49 -6.97 -7.57 -10.17
CA PHE A 49 -7.89 -7.89 -11.26
C PHE A 49 -7.21 -8.61 -12.43
N PHE A 50 -6.02 -8.14 -12.83
CA PHE A 50 -5.30 -8.68 -13.99
C PHE A 50 -4.47 -9.94 -13.66
N THR A 51 -3.88 -10.03 -12.48
CA THR A 51 -3.01 -11.15 -12.10
C THR A 51 -3.72 -12.22 -11.28
N ARG A 52 -4.87 -11.89 -10.66
CA ARG A 52 -5.67 -12.79 -9.82
C ARG A 52 -4.89 -13.41 -8.65
N GLU A 53 -3.79 -12.77 -8.24
CA GLU A 53 -2.99 -13.24 -7.11
C GLU A 53 -3.75 -13.02 -5.80
N THR A 54 -4.05 -14.11 -5.10
CA THR A 54 -4.87 -14.07 -3.87
C THR A 54 -4.20 -13.32 -2.73
N GLY A 55 -2.86 -13.25 -2.70
CA GLY A 55 -2.13 -12.45 -1.71
C GLY A 55 -2.45 -10.95 -1.78
N LEU A 56 -2.78 -10.42 -2.97
CA LEU A 56 -3.17 -9.02 -3.14
C LEU A 56 -4.54 -8.70 -2.50
N ILE A 57 -5.37 -9.71 -2.21
CA ILE A 57 -6.62 -9.51 -1.46
C ILE A 57 -6.31 -8.96 -0.07
N LEU A 58 -5.29 -9.51 0.61
CA LEU A 58 -4.84 -9.00 1.91
C LEU A 58 -4.43 -7.52 1.80
N THR A 59 -3.67 -7.18 0.76
CA THR A 59 -3.25 -5.80 0.51
C THR A 59 -4.44 -4.87 0.33
N VAL A 60 -5.43 -5.24 -0.51
CA VAL A 60 -6.63 -4.42 -0.74
C VAL A 60 -7.46 -4.25 0.54
N VAL A 61 -7.59 -5.29 1.36
CA VAL A 61 -8.28 -5.22 2.65
C VAL A 61 -7.56 -4.27 3.60
N CYS A 62 -6.24 -4.39 3.74
CA CYS A 62 -5.44 -3.47 4.55
C CYS A 62 -5.57 -2.03 4.07
N LEU A 63 -5.44 -1.80 2.76
CA LEU A 63 -5.62 -0.49 2.13
C LEU A 63 -7.00 0.08 2.47
N SER A 64 -8.08 -0.71 2.35
CA SER A 64 -9.46 -0.30 2.67
C SER A 64 -9.69 0.02 4.14
N ALA A 65 -8.84 -0.49 5.05
CA ALA A 65 -8.92 -0.22 6.47
C ALA A 65 -8.24 1.09 6.89
N PHE A 66 -7.30 1.62 6.10
CA PHE A 66 -6.56 2.85 6.42
C PHE A 66 -7.43 4.07 6.76
N PRO A 67 -8.55 4.37 6.06
CA PRO A 67 -9.40 5.52 6.40
C PRO A 67 -9.99 5.45 7.82
N ARG A 68 -10.09 4.24 8.39
CA ARG A 68 -10.59 4.00 9.75
C ARG A 68 -9.46 3.99 10.79
N ALA A 69 -8.20 3.84 10.37
CA ALA A 69 -7.05 3.81 11.26
C ALA A 69 -6.70 5.22 11.74
N ARG A 70 -6.69 5.43 13.06
CA ARG A 70 -6.34 6.74 13.62
C ARG A 70 -4.89 7.11 13.26
N PRO A 71 -4.64 8.35 12.76
CA PRO A 71 -3.29 8.82 12.50
C PRO A 71 -2.41 8.72 13.75
N ARG A 72 -1.11 8.41 13.56
CA ARG A 72 -0.10 8.33 14.64
C ARG A 72 -0.32 7.21 15.67
N THR A 73 -1.19 6.24 15.38
CA THR A 73 -1.30 5.01 16.17
C THR A 73 -0.54 3.89 15.48
N TRP A 74 -0.08 2.89 16.24
CA TRP A 74 0.63 1.72 15.69
C TRP A 74 -0.21 0.90 14.71
N ILE A 75 -1.53 1.05 14.70
CA ILE A 75 -2.42 0.41 13.72
C ILE A 75 -2.04 0.83 12.28
N HIS A 76 -1.70 2.11 12.09
CA HIS A 76 -1.40 2.66 10.76
C HIS A 76 -0.16 2.02 10.10
N PRO A 77 1.03 1.95 10.75
CA PRO A 77 2.16 1.22 10.19
C PRO A 77 1.92 -0.29 10.14
N THR A 78 1.18 -0.88 11.08
CA THR A 78 0.85 -2.32 11.03
C THR A 78 0.04 -2.66 9.78
N LEU A 79 -0.97 -1.88 9.42
CA LEU A 79 -1.72 -2.08 8.18
C LEU A 79 -0.82 -1.95 6.94
N GLY A 80 0.13 -1.01 6.96
CA GLY A 80 1.11 -0.85 5.87
C GLY A 80 2.01 -2.07 5.72
N VAL A 81 2.49 -2.64 6.82
CA VAL A 81 3.32 -3.86 6.80
C VAL A 81 2.51 -5.08 6.39
N LEU A 82 1.29 -5.25 6.90
CA LEU A 82 0.42 -6.37 6.51
C LEU A 82 0.06 -6.33 5.02
N GLY A 83 -0.22 -5.14 4.48
CA GLY A 83 -0.45 -5.01 3.04
C GLY A 83 0.82 -5.28 2.21
N LEU A 84 2.02 -4.99 2.74
CA LEU A 84 3.29 -5.37 2.09
C LEU A 84 3.42 -6.89 2.05
N VAL A 85 3.10 -7.58 3.14
CA VAL A 85 3.09 -9.05 3.19
C VAL A 85 2.19 -9.62 2.10
N GLY A 86 1.01 -9.04 1.85
CA GLY A 86 0.13 -9.46 0.75
C GLY A 86 0.79 -9.38 -0.64
N TYR A 87 1.55 -8.31 -0.89
CA TYR A 87 2.37 -8.19 -2.10
C TYR A 87 3.46 -9.24 -2.16
N LEU A 88 4.20 -9.45 -1.05
CA LEU A 88 5.28 -10.43 -0.97
C LEU A 88 4.79 -11.86 -1.17
N LEU A 89 3.62 -12.23 -0.64
CA LEU A 89 2.99 -13.52 -0.88
C LEU A 89 2.56 -13.71 -2.34
N SER A 90 2.41 -12.62 -3.09
CA SER A 90 2.06 -12.62 -4.51
C SER A 90 3.29 -12.56 -5.42
N LEU A 91 4.51 -12.43 -4.87
CA LEU A 91 5.73 -12.65 -5.62
C LEU A 91 5.88 -14.15 -5.89
N LYS A 92 5.62 -14.56 -7.13
CA LYS A 92 6.04 -15.87 -7.63
C LYS A 92 7.56 -15.84 -7.91
N PRO A 93 8.31 -16.90 -7.57
CA PRO A 93 9.71 -17.04 -7.97
C PRO A 93 9.86 -17.08 -9.50
#